data_AF-A0A1V3TUM5-F1
#
_entry.id   AF-A0A1V3TUM5-F1
#
_cell.length_a   1.000
_cell.length_b   1.000
_cell.length_c   1.000
_cell.angle_alpha   90.00
_cell.angle_beta   90.00
_cell.angle_gamma   90.00
#
_symmetry.space_group_name_H-M   'P 1'
#
loop_
_entity.id
_entity.type
_entity.pdbx_description
1 polymer ?
#
loop_
_entity_poly.entity_id
_entity_poly.type
_entity_poly.pdbx_seq_one_letter_code
_entity_poly.pdbx_strand_id
1 'polypeptide(L)' 'MKKYLFHYYFQGSKWCCDVHANSPEEAKEKIKAMSQAIYDGECQLTIPIPVKETSWLARLITRLLQK' A
#
# COMPACT_ATOMS: atom_id res chain seq x y z
N MET A 1 10.39 -6.66 -5.24
CA MET A 1 9.31 -5.92 -5.94
C MET A 1 9.82 -4.54 -6.33
N LYS A 2 9.44 -4.07 -7.52
CA LYS A 2 9.66 -2.71 -7.99
C LYS A 2 8.38 -1.90 -7.84
N LYS A 3 8.52 -0.58 -7.76
CA LYS A 3 7.43 0.38 -7.70
C LYS A 3 7.11 0.88 -9.12
N TYR A 4 5.90 0.64 -9.59
CA TYR A 4 5.43 1.07 -10.91
C TYR A 4 4.44 2.22 -10.77
N LEU A 5 4.58 3.24 -11.61
CA LEU A 5 3.78 4.47 -11.56
C LEU A 5 2.67 4.44 -12.61
N PHE A 6 1.48 4.87 -12.22
CA PHE A 6 0.32 5.02 -13.08
C PHE A 6 -0.25 6.42 -12.92
N HIS A 7 -0.81 6.96 -14.00
CA HIS A 7 -1.58 8.21 -13.96
C HIS A 7 -2.92 8.00 -14.66
N TYR A 8 -3.93 8.73 -14.21
CA TYR A 8 -5.28 8.66 -14.74
C TYR A 8 -5.99 10.00 -14.54
N TYR A 9 -7.11 10.19 -15.22
CA TYR A 9 -7.94 11.39 -15.09
C TYR A 9 -9.23 11.05 -14.35
N PHE A 10 -9.59 11.88 -13.39
CA PHE A 10 -10.86 11.80 -12.66
C PHE A 10 -11.37 13.21 -12.39
N GLN A 11 -12.62 13.48 -12.80
CA GLN A 11 -13.26 14.81 -12.69
C GLN A 11 -12.40 15.95 -13.28
N GLY A 12 -11.82 15.72 -14.46
CA GLY A 12 -10.97 16.72 -15.14
C GLY A 12 -9.59 16.92 -14.52
N SER A 13 -9.29 16.28 -13.39
CA SER A 13 -8.00 16.37 -12.70
C SER A 13 -7.13 15.15 -13.00
N LYS A 14 -5.82 15.36 -13.10
CA LYS A 14 -4.84 14.28 -13.27
C LYS A 14 -4.40 13.77 -11.89
N TRP A 15 -4.58 12.47 -11.68
CA TRP A 15 -4.17 11.76 -10.49
C TRP A 15 -3.03 10.80 -10.82
N CYS A 16 -2.23 10.46 -9.81
CA CYS A 16 -1.16 9.48 -9.91
C CYS A 16 -1.27 8.48 -8.76
N CYS A 17 -0.98 7.22 -9.04
CA CYS A 17 -0.86 6.18 -8.03
C CYS A 17 0.32 5.28 -8.35
N ASP A 18 0.70 4.47 -7.38
CA ASP A 18 1.78 3.51 -7.52
C ASP A 18 1.37 2.12 -7.04
N VAL A 19 2.00 1.12 -7.64
CA VAL A 19 1.78 -0.29 -7.31
C VAL A 19 3.11 -1.01 -7.18
N HIS A 20 3.25 -1.80 -6.14
CA HIS A 20 4.38 -2.71 -5.97
C HIS A 20 4.09 -4.04 -6.68
N ALA A 21 4.98 -4.43 -7.59
CA ALA A 21 4.87 -5.67 -8.36
C ALA A 21 6.26 -6.22 -8.73
N ASN A 22 6.33 -7.46 -9.21
CA ASN A 22 7.57 -8.08 -9.67
C ASN A 22 7.84 -7.79 -11.15
N SER A 23 6.80 -7.51 -11.94
CA SER A 23 6.90 -7.14 -13.35
C SER A 23 5.93 -6.00 -13.73
N PRO A 24 6.16 -5.30 -14.87
CA PRO A 24 5.21 -4.35 -15.41
C PRO A 24 3.83 -4.98 -15.73
N GLU A 25 3.80 -6.24 -16.14
CA GLU A 25 2.59 -6.99 -16.46
C GLU A 25 1.74 -7.21 -15.20
N GLU A 26 2.36 -7.70 -14.11
CA GLU A 26 1.70 -7.87 -12.82
C GLU A 26 1.19 -6.52 -12.28
N ALA A 27 1.95 -5.43 -12.47
CA ALA A 27 1.52 -4.10 -12.07
C ALA A 27 0.24 -3.66 -12.82
N LYS A 28 0.16 -3.91 -14.13
CA LYS A 28 -1.04 -3.61 -14.95
C LYS A 28 -2.23 -4.45 -14.52
N GLU A 29 -2.04 -5.73 -14.20
CA GLU A 29 -3.10 -6.61 -13.70
C GLU A 29 -3.64 -6.16 -12.36
N LYS A 30 -2.76 -5.75 -11.43
CA LYS A 30 -3.15 -5.16 -10.14
C LYS A 30 -3.98 -3.89 -10.29
N ILE A 31 -3.60 -2.98 -11.20
CA ILE A 31 -4.40 -1.77 -11.48
C ILE A 31 -5.78 -2.13 -12.05
N LYS A 32 -5.88 -3.14 -12.91
CA LYS A 32 -7.19 -3.60 -13.41
C LYS A 32 -8.06 -4.15 -12.27
N ALA A 33 -7.49 -4.96 -11.38
CA ALA A 33 -8.20 -5.49 -10.22
C ALA A 33 -8.66 -4.40 -9.24
N MET A 34 -7.93 -3.29 -9.14
CA MET A 34 -8.30 -2.13 -8.30
C MET A 34 -9.67 -1.54 -8.65
N SER A 35 -10.10 -1.63 -9.92
CA SER A 35 -11.44 -1.17 -10.32
C SER A 35 -12.59 -1.98 -9.69
N GLN A 36 -12.30 -3.20 -9.24
CA GLN A 36 -13.22 -4.11 -8.56
C GLN A 36 -12.96 -4.19 -7.05
N ALA A 37 -12.13 -3.29 -6.50
CA ALA A 37 -11.82 -3.28 -5.08
C ALA A 37 -13.06 -2.98 -4.24
N ILE A 38 -13.14 -3.60 -3.08
CA ILE A 38 -14.17 -3.35 -2.08
C ILE A 38 -13.69 -2.21 -1.18
N TYR A 39 -14.59 -1.29 -0.82
CA TYR A 39 -14.28 -0.21 0.11
C TYR A 39 -14.29 -0.72 1.55
N ASP A 40 -13.12 -0.87 2.15
CA ASP A 40 -12.94 -1.36 3.52
C ASP A 40 -13.05 -0.26 4.60
N GLY A 41 -13.18 1.01 4.21
CA GLY A 41 -13.25 2.16 5.12
C GLY A 41 -12.12 3.17 4.94
N GLU A 42 -11.98 4.08 5.91
CA GLU A 42 -10.95 5.11 5.94
C GLU A 42 -9.73 4.66 6.77
N CYS A 43 -8.53 4.83 6.22
CA CYS A 43 -7.30 4.64 6.98
C CYS A 43 -7.08 5.82 7.93
N GLN A 44 -7.38 5.63 9.22
CA GLN A 44 -7.24 6.66 10.25
C GLN A 44 -5.79 6.90 10.67
N LEU A 45 -4.96 5.85 10.68
CA LEU A 45 -3.57 5.93 11.14
C LEU A 45 -2.70 4.87 10.46
N THR A 46 -1.56 5.30 9.92
CA THR A 46 -0.48 4.41 9.47
C THR A 46 0.72 4.59 10.39
N ILE A 47 1.15 3.52 11.06
CA ILE A 47 2.33 3.52 11.94
C ILE A 47 3.49 2.85 11.20
N PRO A 48 4.44 3.61 10.62
CA PRO A 48 5.65 3.02 10.08
C PRO A 48 6.53 2.57 11.24
N ILE A 49 6.81 1.26 11.34
CA ILE A 49 7.73 0.72 12.34
C ILE A 49 9.11 0.59 11.68
N PRO A 50 10.07 1.50 11.93
CA PRO A 50 11.44 1.36 11.47
C PRO A 50 12.12 0.28 12.30
N VAL A 51 12.02 -0.97 11.87
CA VAL A 51 12.63 -2.09 12.59
C VAL A 51 14.13 -2.08 12.33
N LYS A 52 14.94 -1.74 13.35
CA LYS A 52 16.11 -2.59 13.62
C LYS A 52 15.53 -3.82 14.29
N GLU A 53 15.60 -4.99 13.65
CA GLU A 53 14.97 -6.26 14.04
C GLU A 53 15.19 -6.67 15.52
N THR A 54 16.13 -6.02 16.21
CA THR A 54 16.55 -6.25 17.59
C THR A 54 15.98 -5.30 18.65
N SER A 55 15.20 -4.26 18.31
CA SER A 55 14.68 -3.33 19.32
C SER A 55 13.52 -3.92 20.13
N TRP A 56 13.64 -3.92 21.46
CA TRP A 56 12.62 -4.40 22.40
C TRP A 56 11.27 -3.67 22.26
N LEU A 57 11.30 -2.39 21.85
CA LEU A 57 10.13 -1.56 21.66
C LEU A 57 9.29 -2.01 20.46
N ALA A 58 9.95 -2.39 19.35
CA ALA A 58 9.26 -2.87 18.15
C ALA A 58 8.51 -4.18 18.42
N ARG A 59 9.13 -5.10 19.17
CA ARG A 59 8.50 -6.38 19.58
C ARG A 59 7.28 -6.16 20.48
N LEU A 60 7.32 -5.14 21.33
CA LEU A 60 6.19 -4.79 22.21
C LEU A 60 5.01 -4.24 21.40
N ILE A 61 5.26 -3.33 20.47
CA ILE A 61 4.21 -2.73 19.62
C ILE A 61 3.53 -3.79 18.75
N THR A 62 4.29 -4.68 18.11
CA THR A 62 3.72 -5.77 17.30
C THR A 62 2.84 -6.70 18.14
N ARG A 63 3.24 -7.03 19.38
CA ARG A 63 2.45 -7.88 20.28
C ARG A 63 1.13 -7.24 20.73
N LEU A 64 1.11 -5.91 20.89
CA LEU A 64 -0.09 -5.19 21.32
C LEU A 64 -1.10 -5.00 20.19
N LEU A 65 -0.63 -4.86 18.94
CA LEU A 65 -1.47 -4.72 17.75
C LEU A 65 -2.05 -6.05 17.23
N GLN A 66 -1.54 -7.20 17.70
CA GLN A 66 -2.01 -8.55 17.34
C GLN A 66 -3.14 -9.09 18.24
N LYS A 67 -3.66 -8.28 19.16
CA LYS A 67 -4.88 -8.56 19.94
C LYS A 67 -6.07 -7.84 19.36
#